data_AF-X1JXQ8-F1
#
_entry.id   AF-X1JXQ8-F1
#
_cell.length_a   1.000
_cell.length_b   1.000
_cell.length_c   1.000
_cell.angle_alpha   90.00
_cell.angle_beta   90.00
_cell.angle_gamma   90.00
#
_symmetry.space_group_name_H-M   'P 1'
#
loop_
_entity.id
_entity.type
_entity.pdbx_description
1 polymer ?
#
loop_
_entity_poly.entity_id
_entity_poly.type
_entity_poly.pdbx_seq_one_letter_code
_entity_poly.pdbx_strand_id
1 'polypeptide(L)'
;VGLVLGSWLITKRLEQLSDDYGLFIKTQMAVSVYPVILPLIFYALNAATASRFISWLGSNIVFTFLPVISGFIGGFQFPLANKIILKNTNIIGRTAGLSYGMDLLGACLGALLVSAFLVPLLGITQTCIAVAPPGR
;
A
#
# COMPACT_ATOMS: atom_id res chain seq x y z
N VAL A 1 12.87 -3.61 4.12
CA VAL A 1 12.54 -4.79 4.96
C VAL A 1 11.19 -5.38 4.58
N GLY A 2 10.08 -4.64 4.71
CA GLY A 2 8.75 -5.11 4.34
C GLY A 2 8.67 -5.72 2.95
N LEU A 3 9.06 -4.96 1.91
CA LEU A 3 9.09 -5.40 0.51
C LEU A 3 9.81 -6.73 0.31
N VAL A 4 11.01 -6.86 0.88
CA VAL A 4 11.81 -8.07 0.77
C VAL A 4 11.13 -9.25 1.46
N LEU A 5 10.60 -9.06 2.68
CA LEU A 5 9.90 -10.10 3.43
C LEU A 5 8.64 -10.58 2.71
N GLY A 6 7.84 -9.64 2.18
CA GLY A 6 6.63 -9.94 1.42
C GLY A 6 6.94 -10.75 0.16
N SER A 7 7.89 -10.25 -0.63
CA SER A 7 8.34 -10.91 -1.86
C SER A 7 8.93 -12.29 -1.61
N TRP A 8 9.76 -12.44 -0.58
CA TRP A 8 10.33 -13.72 -0.19
C TRP A 8 9.27 -14.74 0.23
N LEU A 9 8.31 -14.33 1.05
CA LEU A 9 7.25 -15.23 1.54
C LEU A 9 6.35 -15.71 0.40
N ILE A 10 5.94 -14.82 -0.51
CA ILE A 10 5.09 -15.21 -1.63
C ILE A 10 5.85 -16.07 -2.63
N THR A 11 7.11 -15.74 -2.93
CA THR A 11 7.93 -16.50 -3.89
C THR A 11 8.12 -17.94 -3.44
N LYS A 12 8.30 -18.18 -2.13
CA LYS A 12 8.37 -19.54 -1.56
C LYS A 12 7.08 -20.35 -1.68
N ARG A 13 5.93 -19.68 -1.67
CA ARG A 13 4.62 -20.33 -1.78
C ARG A 13 4.09 -20.34 -3.20
N LEU A 14 4.76 -19.64 -4.12
CA LEU A 14 4.25 -19.29 -5.44
C LEU A 14 3.89 -20.52 -6.27
N GLU A 15 4.72 -21.56 -6.27
CA GLU A 15 4.47 -22.80 -7.01
C GLU A 15 3.34 -23.65 -6.42
N GLN A 16 3.05 -23.48 -5.13
CA GLN A 16 2.05 -24.26 -4.39
C GLN A 16 0.66 -23.61 -4.40
N LEU A 17 0.52 -22.41 -4.96
CA LEU A 17 -0.75 -21.70 -5.04
C LEU A 17 -1.64 -22.29 -6.14
N SER A 18 -2.84 -22.72 -5.73
CA SER A 18 -3.91 -23.15 -6.62
C SER A 18 -4.71 -21.97 -7.20
N ASP A 19 -4.90 -20.91 -6.41
CA ASP A 19 -5.68 -19.72 -6.79
C ASP A 19 -4.83 -18.43 -6.75
N ASP A 20 -4.12 -18.18 -7.85
CA ASP A 20 -3.25 -17.00 -7.99
C ASP A 20 -4.05 -15.70 -8.08
N TYR A 21 -5.14 -15.71 -8.85
CA TYR A 21 -5.96 -14.53 -9.11
C TYR A 21 -6.75 -14.09 -7.87
N GLY A 22 -7.35 -15.02 -7.13
CA GLY A 22 -8.06 -14.69 -5.90
C GLY A 22 -7.14 -14.13 -4.83
N LEU A 23 -5.92 -14.66 -4.71
CA LEU A 23 -4.92 -14.08 -3.82
C LEU A 23 -4.47 -12.68 -4.29
N PHE A 24 -4.33 -12.47 -5.61
CA PHE A 24 -3.96 -11.17 -6.16
C PHE A 24 -5.00 -10.10 -5.88
N ILE A 25 -6.28 -10.44 -6.05
CA ILE A 25 -7.41 -9.54 -5.70
C ILE A 25 -7.38 -9.21 -4.21
N LYS A 26 -7.14 -10.19 -3.33
CA LYS A 26 -7.02 -9.94 -1.88
C LYS A 26 -5.88 -8.98 -1.56
N THR A 27 -4.72 -9.15 -2.19
CA THR A 27 -3.59 -8.22 -2.00
C THR A 27 -3.89 -6.83 -2.55
N GLN A 28 -4.57 -6.72 -3.70
CA GLN A 28 -4.99 -5.44 -4.28
C GLN A 28 -5.95 -4.70 -3.33
N MET A 29 -6.93 -5.41 -2.76
CA MET A 29 -7.84 -4.84 -1.77
C MET A 29 -7.08 -4.35 -0.53
N ALA A 30 -6.08 -5.10 -0.07
CA ALA A 30 -5.23 -4.66 1.05
C ALA A 30 -4.45 -3.39 0.71
N VAL A 31 -3.89 -3.26 -0.49
CA VAL A 31 -3.21 -2.03 -0.95
C VAL A 31 -4.16 -0.85 -1.03
N SER A 32 -5.42 -1.05 -1.46
CA SER A 32 -6.40 0.04 -1.54
C SER A 32 -6.96 0.45 -0.17
N VAL A 33 -7.17 -0.50 0.73
CA VAL A 33 -7.74 -0.26 2.06
C VAL A 33 -6.71 0.35 3.02
N TYR A 34 -5.44 -0.05 2.91
CA TYR A 34 -4.39 0.39 3.83
C TYR A 34 -4.21 1.93 3.92
N PRO A 35 -4.15 2.69 2.80
CA PRO A 35 -4.14 4.16 2.81
C PRO A 35 -5.37 4.81 3.44
N VAL A 36 -6.54 4.15 3.40
CA VAL A 36 -7.79 4.67 4.01
C VAL A 36 -7.79 4.49 5.52
N ILE A 37 -7.15 3.43 6.03
CA ILE A 37 -7.01 3.17 7.47
C ILE A 37 -5.95 4.09 8.10
N LEU A 38 -4.92 4.47 7.36
CA LEU A 38 -3.81 5.32 7.81
C LEU A 38 -4.25 6.60 8.54
N PRO A 39 -5.16 7.44 7.99
CA PRO A 39 -5.68 8.62 8.68
C PRO A 39 -6.32 8.31 10.03
N LEU A 40 -7.04 7.19 10.16
CA LEU A 40 -7.67 6.78 11.42
C LEU A 40 -6.63 6.43 12.49
N ILE A 41 -5.56 5.72 12.09
CA ILE A 41 -4.44 5.42 12.99
C ILE A 41 -3.80 6.72 13.48
N PHE A 42 -3.53 7.67 12.57
CA PHE A 42 -2.92 8.94 12.95
C PHE A 42 -3.84 9.80 13.82
N TYR A 43 -5.15 9.80 13.56
CA TYR A 43 -6.12 10.46 14.42
C TYR A 43 -6.12 9.88 15.85
N ALA A 44 -6.14 8.55 15.98
CA ALA A 44 -6.10 7.88 17.27
C ALA A 44 -4.78 8.17 18.04
N LEU A 45 -3.64 8.18 17.34
CA LEU A 45 -2.35 8.54 17.93
C LEU A 45 -2.33 10.01 18.40
N ASN A 46 -2.91 10.92 17.61
CA ASN A 46 -3.01 12.33 17.98
C ASN A 46 -3.89 12.52 19.23
N ALA A 47 -5.06 11.89 19.28
CA ALA A 47 -5.96 11.96 20.45
C ALA A 47 -5.31 11.43 21.74
N ALA A 48 -4.43 10.43 21.64
CA ALA A 48 -3.73 9.85 22.77
C ALA A 48 -2.44 10.58 23.19
N THR A 49 -2.16 11.75 22.60
CA THR A 49 -0.89 12.49 22.79
C THR A 49 -0.72 13.05 24.20
N ALA A 50 -1.79 13.12 25.01
CA ALA A 50 -1.74 13.56 26.41
C ALA A 50 -0.80 12.71 27.28
N SER A 51 -0.58 11.43 26.93
CA SER A 51 0.39 10.57 27.58
C SER A 51 1.74 10.63 26.88
N ARG A 52 2.79 11.10 27.58
CA ARG A 52 4.17 11.15 27.07
C ARG A 52 4.68 9.78 26.60
N PHE A 53 4.24 8.70 27.25
CA PHE A 53 4.59 7.33 26.88
C PHE A 53 3.93 6.91 25.56
N ILE A 54 2.63 7.19 25.39
CA ILE A 54 1.90 6.83 24.16
C ILE A 54 2.43 7.62 22.96
N SER A 55 2.73 8.90 23.15
CA SER A 55 3.35 9.74 22.12
C SER A 55 4.71 9.21 21.68
N TRP A 56 5.54 8.77 22.63
CA TRP A 56 6.84 8.15 22.31
C TRP A 56 6.65 6.85 21.52
N LEU A 57 5.72 6.00 21.94
CA LEU A 57 5.44 4.72 21.30
C LEU A 57 4.88 4.91 19.88
N GLY A 58 3.95 5.85 19.71
CA GLY A 58 3.34 6.21 18.43
C GLY A 58 4.38 6.68 17.41
N SER A 59 5.23 7.63 17.80
CA SER A 59 6.22 8.23 16.89
C SER A 59 7.41 7.32 16.60
N ASN A 60 7.90 6.54 17.57
CA ASN A 60 9.12 5.74 17.37
C ASN A 60 8.83 4.32 16.88
N ILE A 61 7.75 3.71 17.35
CA ILE A 61 7.43 2.33 17.03
C ILE A 61 6.39 2.30 15.93
N VAL A 62 5.17 2.78 16.21
CA VAL A 62 4.03 2.63 15.29
C VAL A 62 4.37 3.25 13.93
N PHE A 63 4.74 4.53 13.90
CA PHE A 63 5.09 5.24 12.67
C PHE A 63 6.16 4.52 11.83
N THR A 64 7.18 3.93 12.47
CA THR A 64 8.26 3.20 11.80
C THR A 64 7.78 1.87 11.19
N PHE A 65 6.84 1.19 11.83
CA PHE A 65 6.33 -0.10 11.36
C PHE A 65 5.30 0.03 10.23
N LEU A 66 4.57 1.14 10.11
CA LEU A 66 3.61 1.35 9.03
C LEU A 66 4.24 1.15 7.62
N PRO A 67 5.36 1.81 7.25
CA PRO A 67 6.03 1.57 5.97
C PRO A 67 6.48 0.13 5.76
N VAL A 68 6.83 -0.59 6.84
CA VAL A 68 7.19 -2.02 6.76
C VAL A 68 5.97 -2.85 6.37
N ILE A 69 4.79 -2.57 6.93
CA ILE A 69 3.55 -3.26 6.56
C ILE A 69 3.16 -2.94 5.11
N SER A 70 3.17 -1.66 4.73
CA SER A 70 2.90 -1.24 3.35
C SER A 70 3.84 -1.92 2.36
N GLY A 71 5.13 -1.95 2.68
CA GLY A 71 6.14 -2.61 1.87
C GLY A 71 5.89 -4.11 1.79
N PHE A 72 5.49 -4.76 2.88
CA PHE A 72 5.18 -6.19 2.88
C PHE A 72 4.02 -6.53 1.92
N ILE A 73 2.95 -5.75 1.95
CA ILE A 73 1.80 -5.93 1.04
C ILE A 73 2.24 -5.73 -0.42
N GLY A 74 2.94 -4.63 -0.72
CA GLY A 74 3.44 -4.36 -2.08
C GLY A 74 4.45 -5.41 -2.57
N GLY A 75 5.29 -5.92 -1.67
CA GLY A 75 6.26 -6.98 -1.97
C GLY A 75 5.59 -8.31 -2.33
N PHE A 76 4.39 -8.56 -1.81
CA PHE A 76 3.58 -9.72 -2.15
C PHE A 76 3.00 -9.63 -3.57
N GLN A 77 2.63 -8.43 -3.99
CA GLN A 77 1.86 -8.20 -5.19
C GLN A 77 2.67 -8.41 -6.47
N PHE A 78 3.92 -7.93 -6.52
CA PHE A 78 4.73 -8.00 -7.75
C PHE A 78 5.09 -9.43 -8.20
N PRO A 79 5.57 -10.35 -7.34
CA PRO A 79 5.82 -11.73 -7.75
C PRO A 79 4.54 -12.47 -8.17
N LEU A 80 3.41 -12.15 -7.53
CA LEU A 80 2.12 -12.75 -7.84
C LEU A 80 1.57 -12.27 -9.20
N ALA A 81 1.63 -10.97 -9.47
CA ALA A 81 1.31 -10.39 -10.78
C ALA A 81 2.19 -11.00 -11.88
N ASN A 82 3.50 -11.13 -11.62
CA ASN A 82 4.42 -11.74 -12.55
C ASN A 82 4.00 -13.17 -12.87
N LYS A 83 3.73 -14.03 -11.87
CA LYS A 83 3.26 -15.41 -12.11
C LYS A 83 2.01 -15.44 -13.00
N ILE A 84 1.04 -14.58 -12.71
CA ILE A 84 -0.24 -14.52 -13.44
C ILE A 84 -0.03 -14.14 -14.90
N ILE A 85 0.74 -13.09 -15.17
CA ILE A 85 0.97 -12.58 -16.53
C ILE A 85 1.91 -13.51 -17.31
N LEU A 86 2.93 -14.08 -16.65
CA LEU A 86 3.86 -15.04 -17.26
C LEU A 86 3.20 -16.31 -17.77
N LYS A 87 2.09 -16.76 -17.15
CA LYS A 87 1.29 -17.86 -17.70
C LYS A 87 0.82 -17.58 -19.14
N ASN A 88 0.69 -16.30 -19.50
CA ASN A 88 0.21 -15.87 -20.81
C ASN A 88 1.33 -15.35 -21.72
N THR A 89 2.44 -14.85 -21.16
CA THR A 89 3.57 -14.29 -21.91
C THR A 89 4.89 -14.87 -21.40
N ASN A 90 5.51 -15.78 -22.15
CA ASN A 90 6.76 -16.50 -21.83
C ASN A 90 8.03 -15.62 -21.68
N ILE A 91 7.89 -14.30 -21.48
CA ILE A 91 9.01 -13.34 -21.39
C ILE A 91 8.97 -12.63 -20.02
N ILE A 92 9.86 -13.05 -19.12
CA ILE A 92 9.91 -12.58 -17.72
C ILE A 92 10.17 -11.07 -17.63
N GLY A 93 11.21 -10.57 -18.30
CA GLY A 93 11.63 -9.17 -18.19
C GLY A 93 10.57 -8.18 -18.67
N ARG A 94 9.87 -8.51 -19.76
CA ARG A 94 8.78 -7.69 -20.29
C ARG A 94 7.59 -7.66 -19.34
N THR A 95 7.27 -8.79 -18.72
CA THR A 95 6.17 -8.92 -17.75
C THR A 95 6.41 -8.08 -16.49
N ALA A 96 7.63 -8.17 -15.94
CA ALA A 96 8.02 -7.38 -14.78
C ALA A 96 8.04 -5.88 -15.10
N GLY A 97 8.59 -5.50 -16.26
CA GLY A 97 8.62 -4.12 -16.73
C GLY A 97 7.24 -3.52 -16.96
N LEU A 98 6.30 -4.27 -17.56
CA LEU A 98 4.93 -3.82 -17.76
C LEU A 98 4.19 -3.64 -16.43
N SER A 99 4.31 -4.59 -15.51
CA SER A 99 3.66 -4.50 -14.19
C SER A 99 4.17 -3.30 -13.40
N TYR A 100 5.49 -3.09 -13.38
CA TYR A 100 6.11 -1.93 -12.77
C TYR A 100 5.73 -0.61 -13.47
N GLY A 101 5.68 -0.61 -14.80
CA GLY A 101 5.27 0.55 -15.59
C GLY A 101 3.83 0.97 -15.28
N MET A 102 2.90 0.01 -15.17
CA MET A 102 1.51 0.28 -14.79
C MET A 102 1.40 0.84 -13.37
N ASP A 103 2.16 0.31 -12.41
CA ASP A 103 2.21 0.82 -11.04
C ASP A 103 2.71 2.27 -11.00
N LEU A 104 3.82 2.57 -11.69
CA LEU A 104 4.37 3.92 -11.77
C LEU A 104 3.41 4.90 -12.46
N LEU A 105 2.77 4.50 -13.56
CA LEU A 105 1.76 5.33 -14.23
C LEU A 105 0.58 5.63 -13.32
N GLY A 106 0.08 4.63 -12.59
CA GLY A 106 -0.97 4.81 -11.59
C GLY A 106 -0.56 5.77 -10.46
N ALA A 107 0.66 5.62 -9.95
CA ALA A 107 1.21 6.51 -8.93
C ALA A 107 1.35 7.96 -9.44
N CYS A 108 1.83 8.15 -10.66
CA CYS A 108 1.93 9.47 -11.30
C CYS A 108 0.55 10.12 -11.49
N LEU A 109 -0.43 9.37 -12.00
CA LEU A 109 -1.78 9.88 -12.19
C LEU A 109 -2.45 10.22 -10.85
N GLY A 110 -2.29 9.37 -9.84
CA GLY A 110 -2.79 9.62 -8.49
C GLY A 110 -2.16 10.88 -7.87
N ALA A 111 -0.83 11.01 -7.97
CA ALA A 111 -0.11 12.18 -7.49
C ALA A 111 -0.55 13.47 -8.20
N LEU A 112 -0.72 13.42 -9.52
CA LEU A 112 -1.23 14.56 -10.31
C LEU A 112 -2.66 14.92 -9.90
N LEU A 113 -3.56 13.94 -9.79
CA LEU A 113 -4.95 14.19 -9.37
C LEU A 113 -5.02 14.81 -7.98
N VAL A 114 -4.26 14.28 -7.03
CA VAL A 114 -4.22 14.80 -5.66
C VAL A 114 -3.62 16.20 -5.61
N SER A 115 -2.49 16.43 -6.28
CA SER A 115 -1.77 17.72 -6.19
C SER A 115 -2.37 18.83 -7.05
N ALA A 116 -2.94 18.53 -8.22
CA ALA A 116 -3.48 19.53 -9.13
C ALA A 116 -4.96 19.88 -8.86
N PHE A 117 -5.74 18.95 -8.29
CA PHE A 117 -7.17 19.17 -8.06
C PHE A 117 -7.52 19.14 -6.57
N LEU A 118 -7.25 18.04 -5.87
CA LEU A 118 -7.71 17.85 -4.49
C LEU A 118 -7.11 18.91 -3.54
N VAL A 119 -5.79 19.06 -3.54
CA VAL A 119 -5.10 20.00 -2.65
C VAL A 119 -5.46 21.47 -2.96
N PRO A 120 -5.50 21.96 -4.21
CA PRO A 120 -5.88 23.34 -4.48
C PRO A 120 -7.37 23.64 -4.24
N LEU A 121 -8.27 22.70 -4.50
CA LEU A 121 -9.72 22.91 -4.34
C LEU A 121 -10.16 22.81 -2.88
N LEU A 122 -9.64 21.83 -2.14
CA LEU A 122 -10.06 21.56 -0.76
C LEU A 122 -9.11 22.20 0.26
N GLY A 123 -7.86 22.47 -0.12
CA GLY A 123 -6.78 22.73 0.82
C GLY A 123 -6.25 21.43 1.43
N ILE A 124 -5.06 21.48 2.03
CA ILE A 124 -4.36 20.30 2.58
C ILE A 124 -5.20 19.61 3.65
N THR A 125 -5.72 20.37 4.62
CA THR A 125 -6.48 19.81 5.75
C THR A 125 -7.75 19.10 5.31
N GLN A 126 -8.54 19.71 4.41
CA GLN A 126 -9.78 19.11 3.94
C GLN A 126 -9.53 17.92 3.01
N THR A 127 -8.43 17.93 2.25
CA THR A 127 -8.00 16.75 1.47
C THR A 127 -7.71 15.57 2.38
N CYS A 128 -7.00 15.80 3.50
CA CYS A 128 -6.76 14.75 4.49
C CYS A 128 -8.05 14.24 5.14
N ILE A 129 -9.00 15.14 5.44
CA ILE A 129 -10.31 14.76 6.00
C ILE A 129 -11.15 13.99 4.98
N ALA A 130 -11.15 14.38 3.70
CA ALA A 130 -11.93 13.72 2.66
C ALA A 130 -11.49 12.27 2.41
N VAL A 131 -10.20 11.97 2.62
CA VAL A 131 -9.65 10.61 2.52
C VAL A 131 -9.81 9.85 3.85
N ALA A 132 -9.98 10.55 4.97
CA ALA A 132 -10.26 9.95 6.27
C ALA A 132 -11.75 9.54 6.37
N PRO A 133 -12.08 8.47 7.12
CA PRO A 133 -13.47 8.15 7.42
C PRO A 133 -14.14 9.28 8.21
N PRO A 134 -15.46 9.52 8.06
CA PRO A 134 -16.16 10.56 8.80
C PRO A 134 -16.11 10.27 10.30
N GLY A 135 -15.35 11.07 11.03
CA GLY A 135 -15.42 11.16 12.49
C GLY A 135 -16.69 11.91 12.87
N ARG A 136 -17.50 11.31 13.75
CA ARG A 136 -18.63 12.01 14.39
C ARG A 136 -18.12 13.08 15.34
#